data_AF-A0A914C5X3-F1
#
_entry.id   AF-A0A914C5X3-F1
#
_cell.length_a   1.000
_cell.length_b   1.000
_cell.length_c   1.000
_cell.angle_alpha   90.00
_cell.angle_beta   90.00
_cell.angle_gamma   90.00
#
_symmetry.space_group_name_H-M   'P 1'
#
loop_
_entity.id
_entity.type
_entity.pdbx_description
1 polymer ?
#
loop_
_entity_poly.entity_id
_entity_poly.type
_entity_poly.pdbx_seq_one_letter_code
_entity_poly.pdbx_strand_id
1 'polypeptide(L)'
;MVDTRFQLKIVDLGLASQINSYDDKSVYVTMRFYRAPEVVLCVNYDHKDKYFPANDRPFCSAKNGRNLLSRMLVIDPYRRISAEEALKHPYVSWKKHPDELSSPPRGQYDSNMESKTNNWPTNKWKEVIFDKIKHYERNH
;
A
#
# COMPACT_ATOMS: atom_id res chain seq x y z
N MET A 1 -2.76 -10.11 4.84
CA MET A 1 -2.87 -11.46 5.44
C MET A 1 -1.64 -11.74 6.28
N VAL A 2 -1.79 -12.31 7.49
CA VAL A 2 -0.67 -12.63 8.39
C VAL A 2 -0.74 -14.13 8.73
N ASP A 3 0.40 -14.83 8.66
CA ASP A 3 0.51 -16.23 9.09
C ASP A 3 0.99 -16.36 10.54
N THR A 4 0.99 -17.60 11.08
CA THR A 4 1.45 -17.91 12.44
C THR A 4 2.96 -17.67 12.66
N ARG A 5 3.71 -17.43 11.58
CA ARG A 5 5.13 -17.09 11.59
C ARG A 5 5.36 -15.59 11.44
N PHE A 6 4.32 -14.78 11.67
CA PHE A 6 4.34 -13.32 11.59
C PHE A 6 4.73 -12.79 10.20
N GLN A 7 4.49 -13.56 9.14
CA GLN A 7 4.73 -13.11 7.77
C GLN A 7 3.53 -12.32 7.26
N LEU A 8 3.75 -11.04 6.94
CA LEU A 8 2.73 -10.15 6.39
C LEU A 8 2.76 -10.19 4.86
N LYS A 9 1.61 -10.40 4.23
CA LYS A 9 1.41 -10.32 2.78
C LYS A 9 0.30 -9.34 2.44
N ILE A 10 0.56 -8.44 1.49
CA ILE A 10 -0.46 -7.60 0.87
C ILE A 10 -1.34 -8.50 0.00
N VAL A 11 -2.65 -8.32 0.11
CA VAL A 11 -3.67 -9.07 -0.64
C VAL A 11 -4.69 -8.06 -1.19
N ASP A 12 -5.62 -8.54 -2.02
CA ASP A 12 -6.68 -7.73 -2.61
C ASP A 12 -6.16 -6.58 -3.50
N LEU A 13 -5.63 -6.96 -4.67
CA LEU A 13 -5.18 -6.03 -5.70
C LEU A 13 -6.27 -5.74 -6.75
N GLY A 14 -7.55 -6.00 -6.43
CA GLY A 14 -8.66 -5.85 -7.39
C GLY A 14 -8.88 -4.42 -7.87
N LEU A 15 -8.45 -3.42 -7.08
CA LEU A 15 -8.50 -2.00 -7.41
C LEU A 15 -7.12 -1.40 -7.71
N ALA A 16 -6.06 -2.22 -7.70
CA ALA A 16 -4.71 -1.74 -7.99
C ALA A 16 -4.65 -1.26 -9.44
N SER A 17 -4.09 -0.08 -9.64
CA SER A 17 -4.05 0.59 -10.93
C SER A 17 -2.79 1.44 -11.02
N GLN A 18 -2.33 1.76 -12.23
CA GLN A 18 -1.11 2.56 -12.36
C GLN A 18 -1.37 4.01 -11.91
N ILE A 19 -0.37 4.59 -11.23
CA ILE A 19 -0.36 6.01 -10.90
C ILE A 19 -0.10 6.78 -12.20
N ASN A 20 -1.16 7.21 -12.87
CA ASN A 20 -1.10 8.13 -14.00
C ASN A 20 -1.49 9.53 -13.52
N SER A 21 -0.71 10.55 -13.90
CA SER A 21 -0.89 11.94 -13.46
C SER A 21 -2.13 12.65 -14.04
N TYR A 22 -2.86 11.99 -14.95
CA TYR A 22 -3.93 12.60 -15.76
C TYR A 22 -5.31 11.96 -15.61
N ASP A 23 -5.45 10.90 -14.81
CA ASP A 23 -6.71 10.18 -14.69
C ASP A 23 -7.30 10.40 -13.29
N ASP A 24 -8.37 11.19 -13.22
CA ASP A 24 -9.14 11.45 -12.00
C ASP A 24 -9.95 10.19 -11.65
N LYS A 25 -9.24 9.16 -11.18
CA LYS A 25 -9.82 7.86 -10.84
C LYS A 25 -10.84 8.07 -9.73
N SER A 26 -12.13 7.91 -10.06
CA SER A 26 -13.23 8.12 -9.14
C SER A 26 -13.04 7.27 -7.87
N VAL A 27 -12.82 7.97 -6.76
CA VAL A 27 -12.32 7.51 -5.44
C VAL A 27 -13.32 6.61 -4.67
N TYR A 28 -14.46 6.26 -5.28
CA TYR A 28 -15.64 5.81 -4.53
C TYR A 28 -15.65 4.32 -4.17
N VAL A 29 -14.74 3.50 -4.72
CA VAL A 29 -14.81 2.03 -4.61
C VAL A 29 -14.02 1.47 -3.42
N THR A 30 -13.26 2.30 -2.70
CA THR A 30 -12.47 1.85 -1.54
C THR A 30 -13.25 1.99 -0.23
N MET A 31 -12.93 1.14 0.75
CA MET A 31 -13.51 1.20 2.11
C MET A 31 -13.28 2.58 2.74
N ARG A 32 -14.37 3.24 3.18
CA ARG A 32 -14.36 4.64 3.66
C ARG A 32 -13.38 4.89 4.83
N PHE A 33 -13.08 3.89 5.64
CA PHE A 33 -12.26 4.01 6.85
C PHE A 33 -10.73 4.03 6.59
N TYR A 34 -10.26 3.65 5.40
CA TYR A 34 -8.83 3.60 5.05
C TYR A 34 -8.43 4.60 3.97
N ARG A 35 -9.36 5.47 3.57
CA ARG A 35 -9.07 6.51 2.59
C ARG A 35 -8.14 7.56 3.21
N ALA A 36 -7.27 8.11 2.38
CA ALA A 36 -6.32 9.13 2.77
C ALA A 36 -7.06 10.38 3.31
N PRO A 37 -6.45 11.14 4.25
CA PRO A 37 -7.14 12.20 4.99
C PRO A 37 -7.75 13.32 4.11
N GLU A 38 -7.21 13.61 2.93
CA GLU A 38 -7.79 14.49 1.90
C GLU A 38 -9.15 14.02 1.36
N VAL A 39 -9.44 12.73 1.51
CA VAL A 39 -10.71 12.11 1.09
C VAL A 39 -11.70 11.99 2.25
N VAL A 40 -11.23 12.08 3.50
CA VAL A 40 -12.03 11.74 4.69
C VAL A 40 -12.25 12.91 5.64
N LEU A 41 -11.32 13.85 5.77
CA LEU A 41 -11.31 14.73 6.93
C LEU A 41 -11.75 16.17 6.65
N CYS A 42 -12.95 16.45 7.12
CA CYS A 42 -13.33 17.73 7.73
C CYS A 42 -13.28 17.65 9.27
N VAL A 43 -12.14 17.34 9.92
CA VAL A 43 -11.78 17.90 11.26
C VAL A 43 -10.41 17.46 11.81
N ASN A 44 -9.88 18.32 12.70
CA ASN A 44 -8.63 18.20 13.47
C ASN A 44 -8.69 17.16 14.60
N TYR A 45 -7.58 16.45 14.82
CA TYR A 45 -7.38 15.59 15.99
C TYR A 45 -6.38 16.19 16.97
N ASP A 46 -6.88 16.54 18.15
CA ASP A 46 -6.10 16.77 19.37
C ASP A 46 -6.36 15.62 20.35
N HIS A 47 -5.36 15.32 21.16
CA HIS A 47 -5.36 14.60 22.45
C HIS A 47 -5.05 13.09 22.58
N LYS A 48 -3.88 12.87 23.22
CA LYS A 48 -3.62 12.19 24.53
C LYS A 48 -2.78 10.89 24.54
N ASP A 49 -1.59 11.06 25.11
CA ASP A 49 -0.48 10.15 25.42
C ASP A 49 -0.76 8.99 26.40
N LYS A 50 -2.01 8.58 26.62
CA LYS A 50 -2.36 7.65 27.71
C LYS A 50 -2.15 6.16 27.39
N TYR A 51 -2.00 5.79 26.12
CA TYR A 51 -2.05 4.38 25.70
C TYR A 51 -0.69 3.73 25.37
N PHE A 52 0.41 4.47 25.50
CA PHE A 52 1.73 3.94 25.19
C PHE A 52 2.62 3.90 26.44
N PRO A 53 2.68 2.75 27.14
CA PRO A 53 3.65 2.60 28.23
C PRO A 53 5.07 2.78 27.70
N ALA A 54 5.91 3.47 28.48
CA ALA A 54 7.33 3.62 28.18
C ALA A 54 8.01 2.26 28.30
N ASN A 55 8.30 1.61 27.16
CA ASN A 55 9.01 0.33 27.13
C ASN A 55 10.47 0.53 26.66
N ASP A 56 11.37 -0.22 27.30
CA ASP A 56 12.84 -0.26 27.23
C ASP A 56 13.48 -0.57 25.85
N ARG A 57 12.87 -0.14 24.74
CA ARG A 57 13.44 -0.26 23.40
C ARG A 57 13.60 1.13 22.78
N PRO A 58 14.83 1.67 22.68
CA PRO A 58 15.05 3.06 22.25
C PRO A 58 14.56 3.33 20.81
N PHE A 59 14.55 2.31 19.95
CA PHE A 59 14.19 2.44 18.53
C PHE A 59 12.67 2.33 18.26
N CYS A 60 11.98 1.40 18.92
CA CYS A 60 10.52 1.21 18.82
C CYS A 60 9.76 1.95 19.92
N SER A 61 10.19 3.17 20.24
CA SER A 61 9.54 3.97 21.27
C SER A 61 8.20 4.52 20.77
N ALA A 62 7.28 4.75 21.70
CA ALA A 62 6.03 5.47 21.43
C ALA A 62 6.27 6.81 20.73
N LYS A 63 7.34 7.51 21.13
CA LYS A 63 7.78 8.77 20.53
C LYS A 63 8.10 8.62 19.04
N ASN A 64 8.87 7.61 18.67
CA ASN A 64 9.19 7.32 17.27
C ASN A 64 7.95 6.86 16.50
N GLY A 65 7.05 6.08 17.12
CA GLY A 65 5.78 5.68 16.52
C GLY A 65 4.90 6.89 16.19
N ARG A 66 4.73 7.82 17.13
CA ARG A 66 3.98 9.07 16.93
C ARG A 66 4.60 9.95 15.84
N ASN A 67 5.93 10.06 15.80
CA ASN A 67 6.63 10.83 14.77
C ASN A 67 6.43 10.26 13.36
N LEU A 68 6.45 8.94 13.23
CA LEU A 68 6.18 8.29 11.96
C LEU A 68 4.71 8.51 11.53
N LEU A 69 3.77 8.30 12.44
CA LEU A 69 2.34 8.49 12.18
C LEU A 69 2.03 9.94 11.78
N SER A 70 2.62 10.94 12.43
CA SER A 70 2.39 12.34 12.08
C SER A 70 2.87 12.71 10.67
N ARG A 71 3.86 11.97 10.13
CA ARG A 71 4.35 12.14 8.75
C ARG A 71 3.57 11.31 7.73
N MET A 72 2.92 10.22 8.15
CA MET A 72 2.03 9.40 7.31
C MET A 72 0.63 10.01 7.19
N LEU A 73 0.11 10.59 8.28
CA LEU A 73 -1.23 11.16 8.37
C LEU A 73 -1.26 12.65 7.99
N VAL A 74 -0.49 13.03 6.96
CA VAL A 74 -0.47 14.39 6.41
C VAL A 74 -1.55 14.51 5.34
N ILE A 75 -2.39 15.56 5.43
CA ILE A 75 -3.46 15.84 4.46
C ILE A 75 -2.90 16.08 3.06
N ASP A 76 -1.90 16.95 2.96
CA ASP A 76 -1.23 17.24 1.69
C ASP A 76 -0.40 16.03 1.23
N PRO A 77 -0.77 15.37 0.12
CA PRO A 77 -0.09 14.16 -0.35
C PRO A 77 1.36 14.44 -0.77
N TYR A 78 1.70 15.65 -1.20
CA TYR A 78 3.06 16.02 -1.59
C TYR A 78 3.99 16.21 -0.39
N ARG A 79 3.41 16.45 0.80
CA ARG A 79 4.15 16.58 2.06
C ARG A 79 4.11 15.30 2.91
N ARG A 80 3.35 14.30 2.47
CA ARG A 80 3.26 12.99 3.11
C ARG A 80 4.55 12.21 2.88
N ILE A 81 5.03 11.54 3.91
CA ILE A 81 6.21 10.68 3.80
C ILE A 81 5.98 9.57 2.76
N SER A 82 6.96 9.33 1.91
CA SER A 82 6.93 8.20 0.98
C SER A 82 7.17 6.87 1.69
N ALA A 83 6.77 5.75 1.06
CA ALA A 83 7.04 4.42 1.61
C ALA A 83 8.56 4.18 1.79
N GLU A 84 9.39 4.67 0.87
CA GLU A 84 10.84 4.55 0.95
C GLU A 84 11.44 5.29 2.16
N GLU A 85 10.99 6.53 2.39
CA GLU A 85 11.41 7.31 3.56
C GLU A 85 10.89 6.72 4.86
N ALA A 86 9.65 6.21 4.87
CA ALA A 86 9.06 5.54 6.03
C ALA A 86 9.85 4.29 6.41
N LEU A 87 10.31 3.52 5.42
CA LEU A 87 11.21 2.38 5.67
C LEU A 87 12.50 2.83 6.36
N LYS A 88 13.06 4.00 6.03
CA LYS A 88 14.30 4.52 6.65
C LYS A 88 14.08 5.04 8.07
N HIS A 89 12.84 5.22 8.52
CA HIS A 89 12.52 5.79 9.83
C HIS A 89 12.97 4.90 11.00
N PRO A 90 13.51 5.44 12.12
CA PRO A 90 14.00 4.65 13.27
C PRO A 90 13.01 3.64 13.86
N TYR A 91 11.71 3.95 13.75
CA TYR A 91 10.63 3.05 14.20
C TYR A 91 10.51 1.77 13.35
N VAL A 92 10.94 1.82 12.08
CA VAL A 92 10.81 0.73 11.10
C VAL A 92 12.17 0.11 10.77
N SER A 93 13.22 0.91 10.70
CA SER A 93 14.54 0.51 10.19
C SER A 93 15.31 -0.46 11.08
N TRP A 94 14.95 -0.57 12.36
CA TRP A 94 15.68 -1.37 13.37
C TRP A 94 15.74 -2.88 13.11
N LYS A 95 14.90 -3.42 12.20
CA LYS A 95 14.77 -4.86 11.92
C LYS A 95 14.86 -5.21 10.42
N LYS A 96 15.49 -4.36 9.62
CA LYS A 96 15.62 -4.61 8.18
C LYS A 96 16.59 -5.76 7.91
N HIS A 97 16.08 -6.83 7.31
CA HIS A 97 16.94 -7.79 6.62
C HIS A 97 17.25 -7.24 5.21
N PRO A 98 18.53 -7.21 4.78
CA PRO A 98 18.92 -6.68 3.47
C PRO A 98 18.16 -7.30 2.29
N ASP A 99 17.83 -8.59 2.42
CA ASP A 99 17.17 -9.38 1.38
C ASP A 99 15.70 -8.98 1.13
N GLU A 100 15.04 -8.38 2.12
CA GLU A 100 13.64 -7.94 2.01
C GLU A 100 13.48 -6.68 1.12
N LEU A 101 14.53 -5.88 0.98
CA LEU A 101 14.48 -4.59 0.30
C LEU A 101 14.94 -4.65 -1.17
N SER A 102 15.67 -5.70 -1.56
CA SER A 102 16.32 -5.80 -2.87
C SER A 102 15.63 -6.76 -3.84
N SER A 103 14.49 -7.36 -3.47
CA SER A 103 13.80 -8.30 -4.35
C SER A 103 13.21 -7.55 -5.55
N PRO A 104 13.73 -7.75 -6.78
CA PRO A 104 13.15 -7.10 -7.95
C PRO A 104 11.73 -7.64 -8.17
N PRO A 105 10.82 -6.82 -8.72
CA PRO A 105 9.50 -7.31 -9.09
C PRO A 105 9.64 -8.45 -10.11
N ARG A 106 8.83 -9.51 -9.95
CA ARG A 106 8.87 -10.70 -10.84
C ARG A 106 8.47 -10.39 -12.29
N GLY A 107 7.97 -9.19 -12.55
CA GLY A 107 7.63 -8.66 -13.86
C GLY A 107 7.23 -7.19 -13.75
N GLN A 108 7.18 -6.49 -14.89
CA GLN A 108 6.68 -5.13 -14.96
C GLN A 108 5.19 -5.13 -15.31
N TYR A 109 4.43 -4.24 -14.68
CA TYR A 109 3.03 -4.02 -15.05
C TYR A 109 2.96 -3.32 -16.40
N ASP A 110 2.16 -3.83 -17.34
CA ASP A 110 1.95 -3.19 -18.64
C ASP A 110 1.11 -1.92 -18.48
N SER A 111 1.75 -0.76 -18.61
CA SER A 111 1.11 0.55 -18.49
C SER A 111 -0.02 0.81 -19.48
N ASN A 112 -0.01 0.11 -20.61
CA ASN A 112 -1.04 0.24 -21.63
C ASN A 112 -2.22 -0.70 -21.39
N MET A 113 -2.20 -1.52 -20.34
CA MET A 113 -3.25 -2.50 -20.06
C MET A 113 -4.61 -1.82 -19.85
N GLU A 114 -4.68 -0.75 -19.06
CA GLU A 114 -5.94 -0.01 -18.83
C GLU A 114 -6.50 0.55 -20.16
N SER A 115 -5.68 1.25 -20.94
CA SER A 115 -6.07 1.79 -22.25
C SER A 115 -6.53 0.71 -23.24
N LYS A 116 -5.86 -0.45 -23.27
CA LYS A 116 -6.25 -1.58 -24.12
C LYS A 116 -7.58 -2.18 -23.68
N THR A 117 -7.82 -2.26 -22.38
CA THR A 117 -8.91 -3.04 -21.79
C THR A 117 -10.21 -2.27 -21.58
N ASN A 118 -10.17 -0.93 -21.55
CA ASN A 118 -11.34 -0.08 -21.31
C ASN A 118 -12.52 -0.36 -22.27
N ASN A 119 -12.23 -0.77 -23.52
CA ASN A 119 -13.25 -1.01 -24.54
C ASN A 119 -13.53 -2.51 -24.76
N TRP A 120 -13.06 -3.39 -23.88
CA TRP A 120 -13.26 -4.82 -24.05
C TRP A 120 -14.66 -5.28 -23.65
N PRO A 121 -15.34 -6.08 -24.48
CA PRO A 121 -16.56 -6.75 -24.05
C PRO A 121 -16.24 -7.85 -23.01
N THR A 122 -17.22 -8.19 -22.18
CA THR A 122 -17.07 -9.20 -21.11
C THR A 122 -16.57 -10.55 -21.63
N ASN A 123 -16.95 -10.95 -22.84
CA ASN A 123 -16.47 -12.21 -23.44
C ASN A 123 -14.95 -12.21 -23.65
N LYS A 124 -14.37 -11.08 -24.05
CA LYS A 124 -12.92 -10.94 -24.22
C LYS A 124 -12.20 -11.10 -22.88
N TRP A 125 -12.75 -10.55 -21.80
CA TRP A 125 -12.22 -10.74 -20.46
C TRP A 125 -12.20 -12.22 -20.03
N LYS A 126 -13.29 -12.95 -20.30
CA LYS A 126 -13.38 -14.39 -19.98
C LYS A 126 -12.28 -15.18 -20.69
N GLU A 127 -12.07 -14.94 -21.98
CA GLU A 127 -11.03 -15.58 -22.78
C GLU A 127 -9.64 -15.33 -22.17
N VAL A 128 -9.30 -14.06 -21.93
CA VAL A 128 -7.96 -13.68 -21.45
C VAL A 128 -7.67 -14.24 -20.06
N ILE A 129 -8.65 -14.23 -19.17
CA ILE A 129 -8.50 -14.82 -17.83
C ILE A 129 -8.29 -16.33 -17.94
N PHE A 130 -9.08 -17.01 -18.77
CA PHE A 130 -8.98 -18.45 -18.98
C PHE A 130 -7.62 -18.85 -19.58
N ASP A 131 -7.13 -18.12 -20.58
CA ASP A 131 -5.82 -18.37 -21.19
C ASP A 131 -4.68 -18.19 -20.20
N LYS A 132 -4.77 -17.19 -19.30
CA LYS A 132 -3.80 -17.00 -18.21
C LYS A 132 -3.79 -18.17 -17.23
N ILE A 133 -4.96 -18.68 -16.85
CA ILE A 133 -5.07 -19.85 -15.97
C ILE A 133 -4.42 -21.07 -16.64
N LYS A 134 -4.76 -21.34 -17.90
CA LYS A 134 -4.16 -22.45 -18.66
C LYS A 134 -2.64 -22.32 -18.82
N HIS A 135 -2.15 -21.11 -19.06
CA HIS A 135 -0.71 -20.86 -19.16
C HIS A 135 -0.01 -21.13 -17.82
N TYR A 136 -0.64 -20.74 -16.71
CA TYR A 136 -0.11 -21.00 -15.37
C TYR A 136 -0.03 -22.51 -15.08
N GLU A 137 -1.10 -23.26 -15.33
CA GLU A 137 -1.16 -24.73 -15.15
C GLU A 137 -0.14 -25.51 -15.99
N ARG A 138 0.33 -24.95 -17.10
CA ARG A 138 1.32 -25.59 -17.96
C ARG A 138 2.76 -25.36 -17.50
N ASN A 139 3.01 -24.28 -16.77
CA ASN A 139 4.35 -23.81 -16.44
C ASN A 139 4.71 -23.99 -14.96
N HIS A 140 3.78 -24.47 -14.14
CA HIS A 140 3.93 -24.75 -12.72
C HIS A 140 3.19 -26.04 -12.37
#